data_AF-A0A7W0TW92-F1
#
_entry.id   AF-A0A7W0TW92-F1
#
_cell.length_a   1.000
_cell.length_b   1.000
_cell.length_c   1.000
_cell.angle_alpha   90.00
_cell.angle_beta   90.00
_cell.angle_gamma   90.00
#
_symmetry.space_group_name_H-M   'P 1'
#
loop_
_entity.id
_entity.type
_entity.pdbx_description
1 polymer ?
#
loop_
_entity_poly.entity_id
_entity_poly.type
_entity_poly.pdbx_seq_one_letter_code
_entity_poly.pdbx_strand_id
1 'polypeptide(L)'
;RVAAELSALSGTEFVEAANHFEAQGARDAYVFAAGALTTLAASLMKIANDVRLLASGPQAGLGELVLPAIQPGSSIMPGKVNPVICESVIQVGAQVTGNCQAIVVGGQWGQLDLNVMLPMMARNMLESIDLLANVSRLFVDKCLAGAVANVERAEGFVERSIAMATALNPHIGYEAAAAIAKQSYATGRTVREIAYEETGLSRDQVDDILHPHKQTVAGTGAGQAAGG
;
A
#
# COMPACT_ATOMS: atom_id res chain seq x y z
N ARG A 1 -36.26 -2.65 26.67
CA ARG A 1 -37.28 -1.85 25.91
C ARG A 1 -36.63 -0.78 25.05
N VAL A 2 -35.86 0.16 25.62
CA VAL A 2 -35.20 1.24 24.84
C VAL A 2 -34.26 0.71 23.75
N ALA A 3 -33.43 -0.32 24.03
CA ALA A 3 -32.53 -0.89 23.03
C ALA A 3 -33.29 -1.40 21.78
N ALA A 4 -34.41 -2.10 21.95
CA ALA A 4 -35.23 -2.59 20.84
C ALA A 4 -35.83 -1.45 20.00
N GLU A 5 -36.26 -0.36 20.63
CA GLU A 5 -36.75 0.84 19.92
C GLU A 5 -35.62 1.50 19.11
N LEU A 6 -34.41 1.61 19.68
CA LEU A 6 -33.24 2.14 18.96
C LEU A 6 -32.88 1.26 17.76
N SER A 7 -32.96 -0.07 17.91
CA SER A 7 -32.75 -1.00 16.80
C SER A 7 -33.74 -0.78 15.66
N ALA A 8 -35.02 -0.63 15.99
CA ALA A 8 -36.07 -0.39 15.01
C ALA A 8 -35.89 0.96 14.28
N LEU A 9 -35.49 2.01 15.00
CA LEU A 9 -35.33 3.36 14.43
C LEU A 9 -34.07 3.51 13.56
N SER A 10 -32.96 2.88 13.95
CA SER A 10 -31.67 3.04 13.29
C SER A 10 -31.38 2.00 12.21
N GLY A 11 -32.06 0.85 12.24
CA GLY A 11 -31.74 -0.31 11.40
C GLY A 11 -30.47 -1.06 11.83
N THR A 12 -29.84 -0.67 12.95
CA THR A 12 -28.66 -1.32 13.53
C THR A 12 -29.07 -2.05 14.80
N GLU A 13 -28.64 -3.30 14.99
CA GLU A 13 -28.98 -4.06 16.20
C GLU A 13 -28.31 -3.48 17.45
N PHE A 14 -29.12 -3.03 18.40
CA PHE A 14 -28.73 -2.65 19.75
C PHE A 14 -29.28 -3.63 20.78
N VAL A 15 -28.43 -3.98 21.74
CA VAL A 15 -28.78 -4.81 22.91
C VAL A 15 -28.39 -4.09 24.20
N GLU A 16 -29.03 -4.47 25.30
CA GLU A 16 -28.67 -3.95 26.61
C GLU A 16 -27.32 -4.52 27.08
N ALA A 17 -26.50 -3.69 27.74
CA ALA A 17 -25.23 -4.14 28.28
C ALA A 17 -25.46 -5.22 29.35
N ALA A 18 -24.76 -6.36 29.22
CA ALA A 18 -24.86 -7.45 30.18
C ALA A 18 -24.34 -7.05 31.58
N ASN A 19 -23.40 -6.09 31.64
CA ASN A 19 -22.88 -5.53 32.87
C ASN A 19 -22.88 -4.00 32.79
N HIS A 20 -23.78 -3.37 33.56
CA HIS A 20 -23.92 -1.92 33.58
C HIS A 20 -22.76 -1.20 34.28
N PHE A 21 -22.06 -1.84 35.21
CA PHE A 21 -20.89 -1.26 35.88
C PHE A 21 -19.71 -1.12 34.90
N GLU A 22 -19.45 -2.16 34.11
CA GLU A 22 -18.44 -2.09 33.03
C GLU A 22 -18.84 -1.01 32.01
N ALA A 23 -20.09 -1.02 31.57
CA ALA A 23 -20.58 -0.07 30.57
C ALA A 23 -20.66 1.39 31.08
N GLN A 24 -20.43 1.67 32.36
CA GLN A 24 -20.38 3.04 32.90
C GLN A 24 -18.95 3.41 33.31
N GLY A 25 -18.25 2.53 34.01
CA GLY A 25 -16.90 2.74 34.53
C GLY A 25 -15.79 2.64 33.48
N ALA A 26 -16.00 1.90 32.39
CA ALA A 26 -15.02 1.66 31.33
C ALA A 26 -15.56 2.03 29.93
N ARG A 27 -14.65 2.00 28.94
CA ARG A 27 -14.95 2.28 27.51
C ARG A 27 -14.13 1.39 26.58
N ASP A 28 -13.98 0.13 26.93
CA ASP A 28 -13.05 -0.79 26.28
C ASP A 28 -13.44 -1.08 24.83
N ALA A 29 -14.72 -1.28 24.56
CA ALA A 29 -15.24 -1.41 23.20
C ALA A 29 -14.93 -0.17 22.33
N TYR A 30 -14.92 1.01 22.94
CA TYR A 30 -14.59 2.27 22.27
C TYR A 30 -13.10 2.36 21.94
N VAL A 31 -12.24 1.93 22.85
CA VAL A 31 -10.79 1.84 22.63
C VAL A 31 -10.48 0.82 21.54
N PHE A 32 -11.14 -0.35 21.56
CA PHE A 32 -10.98 -1.37 20.53
C PHE A 32 -11.36 -0.85 19.14
N ALA A 33 -12.50 -0.17 19.02
CA ALA A 33 -12.93 0.44 17.77
C ALA A 33 -11.91 1.47 17.23
N ALA A 34 -11.33 2.30 18.11
CA ALA A 34 -10.28 3.24 17.72
C ALA A 34 -9.00 2.54 17.23
N GLY A 35 -8.66 1.40 17.84
CA GLY A 35 -7.57 0.54 17.38
C GLY A 35 -7.81 0.02 15.96
N ALA A 36 -9.03 -0.44 15.65
CA ALA A 36 -9.39 -0.90 14.31
C ALA A 36 -9.29 0.23 13.26
N LEU A 37 -9.73 1.44 13.60
CA LEU A 37 -9.56 2.62 12.73
C LEU A 37 -8.08 2.95 12.48
N THR A 38 -7.23 2.78 13.50
CA THR A 38 -5.78 2.98 13.36
C THR A 38 -5.13 1.93 12.47
N THR A 39 -5.58 0.68 12.53
CA THR A 39 -5.14 -0.37 11.58
C THR A 39 -5.51 -0.03 10.15
N LEU A 40 -6.72 0.50 9.93
CA LEU A 40 -7.15 0.98 8.61
C LEU A 40 -6.28 2.16 8.16
N ALA A 41 -6.04 3.14 9.02
CA ALA A 41 -5.18 4.29 8.76
C ALA A 41 -3.77 3.86 8.34
N ALA A 42 -3.13 2.95 9.07
CA ALA A 42 -1.81 2.43 8.74
C ALA A 42 -1.78 1.75 7.35
N SER A 43 -2.82 0.98 7.03
CA SER A 43 -2.96 0.33 5.72
C SER A 43 -3.07 1.35 4.59
N LEU A 44 -3.91 2.37 4.77
CA LEU A 44 -4.07 3.46 3.80
C LEU A 44 -2.80 4.28 3.61
N MET A 45 -2.06 4.56 4.70
CA MET A 45 -0.78 5.27 4.64
C MET A 45 0.25 4.52 3.80
N LYS A 46 0.34 3.19 3.95
CA LYS A 46 1.22 2.35 3.14
C LYS A 46 0.85 2.44 1.67
N ILE A 47 -0.43 2.20 1.34
CA ILE A 47 -0.92 2.23 -0.04
C ILE A 47 -0.67 3.61 -0.68
N ALA A 48 -1.00 4.69 0.02
CA ALA A 48 -0.76 6.05 -0.47
C ALA A 48 0.72 6.37 -0.65
N ASN A 49 1.60 5.87 0.23
CA ASN A 49 3.05 6.01 0.09
C ASN A 49 3.59 5.29 -1.14
N ASP A 50 3.15 4.05 -1.40
CA ASP A 50 3.55 3.30 -2.58
C ASP A 50 3.12 4.01 -3.86
N VAL A 51 1.85 4.43 -3.94
CA VAL A 51 1.32 5.19 -5.08
C VAL A 51 2.12 6.47 -5.30
N ARG A 52 2.43 7.19 -4.22
CA ARG A 52 3.26 8.41 -4.26
C ARG A 52 4.66 8.13 -4.78
N LEU A 53 5.29 7.03 -4.37
CA LEU A 53 6.64 6.68 -4.80
C LEU A 53 6.66 6.21 -6.26
N LEU A 54 5.73 5.34 -6.66
CA LEU A 54 5.57 4.88 -8.04
C LEU A 54 5.30 6.04 -9.01
N ALA A 55 4.61 7.08 -8.55
CA ALA A 55 4.34 8.30 -9.31
C ALA A 55 5.45 9.36 -9.25
N SER A 56 6.54 9.13 -8.52
CA SER A 56 7.64 10.09 -8.44
C SER A 56 8.29 10.31 -9.81
N GLY A 57 8.55 11.56 -10.19
CA GLY A 57 9.03 11.87 -11.54
C GLY A 57 8.89 13.36 -11.91
N PRO A 58 8.89 13.71 -13.20
CA PRO A 58 8.76 12.80 -14.35
C PRO A 58 10.07 12.12 -14.80
N GLN A 59 11.24 12.73 -14.58
CA GLN A 59 12.51 12.19 -15.10
C GLN A 59 13.37 11.50 -14.03
N ALA A 60 13.45 12.08 -12.83
CA ALA A 60 14.36 11.67 -11.75
C ALA A 60 13.69 10.87 -10.62
N GLY A 61 12.59 10.17 -10.91
CA GLY A 61 11.89 9.28 -9.97
C GLY A 61 11.60 7.90 -10.59
N LEU A 62 10.73 7.11 -9.96
CA LEU A 62 10.30 5.83 -10.53
C LEU A 62 9.45 6.02 -11.78
N GLY A 63 8.36 6.80 -11.70
CA GLY A 63 7.53 7.16 -12.84
C GLY A 63 6.81 5.97 -13.50
N GLU A 64 6.60 4.88 -12.76
CA GLU A 64 5.84 3.70 -13.21
C GLU A 64 4.34 3.94 -13.21
N LEU A 65 3.87 4.92 -12.43
CA LEU A 65 2.48 5.31 -12.34
C LEU A 65 2.33 6.79 -12.70
N VAL A 66 1.33 7.12 -13.51
CA VAL A 66 0.96 8.49 -13.86
C VAL A 66 -0.36 8.82 -13.18
N LEU A 67 -0.34 9.86 -12.35
CA LEU A 67 -1.52 10.30 -11.59
C LEU A 67 -2.24 11.46 -12.30
N PRO A 68 -3.56 11.60 -12.09
CA PRO A 68 -4.31 12.73 -12.63
C PRO A 68 -3.81 14.07 -12.04
N ALA A 69 -3.71 15.10 -12.88
CA ALA A 69 -3.38 16.44 -12.46
C ALA A 69 -4.62 17.14 -11.87
N ILE A 70 -4.67 17.29 -10.54
CA ILE A 70 -5.82 17.89 -9.84
C ILE A 70 -5.64 19.40 -9.63
N GLN A 71 -4.39 19.86 -9.56
CA GLN A 71 -4.06 21.27 -9.33
C GLN A 71 -3.44 21.86 -10.61
N PRO A 72 -3.68 23.16 -10.90
CA PRO A 72 -3.01 23.83 -12.00
C PRO A 72 -1.50 23.74 -11.81
N GLY A 73 -0.81 23.05 -12.72
CA GLY A 73 0.64 23.03 -12.76
C GLY A 73 1.18 24.39 -13.17
N SER A 74 2.41 24.71 -12.74
CA SER A 74 3.11 25.87 -13.29
C SER A 74 3.42 25.62 -14.76
N SER A 75 3.13 26.59 -15.62
CA SER A 75 3.41 26.50 -17.08
C SER A 75 4.89 26.29 -17.39
N ILE A 76 5.80 26.61 -16.45
CA ILE A 76 7.25 26.40 -16.57
C ILE A 76 7.69 24.95 -16.25
N MET A 77 6.84 24.13 -15.63
CA MET A 77 7.15 22.77 -15.18
C MET A 77 6.20 21.74 -15.81
N PRO A 78 6.33 21.46 -17.12
CA PRO A 78 5.49 20.48 -17.79
C PRO A 78 5.70 19.07 -17.19
N GLY A 79 4.60 18.33 -17.03
CA GLY A 79 4.62 16.95 -16.51
C GLY A 79 4.81 16.84 -14.99
N LYS A 80 5.00 17.94 -14.25
CA LYS A 80 5.04 17.91 -12.79
C LYS A 80 3.62 17.76 -12.23
N VAL A 81 3.34 16.61 -11.62
CA VAL A 81 2.11 16.34 -10.87
C VAL A 81 2.48 15.99 -9.44
N ASN A 82 2.05 16.82 -8.48
CA ASN A 82 2.24 16.50 -7.06
C ASN A 82 1.13 15.53 -6.59
N PRO A 83 1.46 14.46 -5.85
CA PRO A 83 0.50 13.46 -5.38
C PRO A 83 -0.25 13.94 -4.12
N VAL A 84 -0.89 15.10 -4.18
CA VAL A 84 -1.49 15.83 -3.04
C VAL A 84 -2.60 15.05 -2.32
N ILE A 85 -3.30 14.17 -3.03
CA ILE A 85 -4.31 13.30 -2.41
C ILE A 85 -3.63 12.21 -1.59
N CYS A 86 -2.53 11.62 -2.07
CA CYS A 86 -1.73 10.67 -1.29
C CYS A 86 -1.16 11.35 -0.04
N GLU A 87 -0.70 12.61 -0.16
CA GLU A 87 -0.23 13.40 0.98
C GLU A 87 -1.34 13.61 2.01
N SER A 88 -2.56 13.89 1.58
CA SER A 88 -3.73 14.04 2.45
C SER A 88 -4.08 12.72 3.17
N VAL A 89 -4.03 11.58 2.47
CA VAL A 89 -4.22 10.25 3.09
C VAL A 89 -3.20 10.01 4.19
N ILE A 90 -1.93 10.34 3.94
CA ILE A 90 -0.84 10.16 4.91
C ILE A 90 -1.03 11.06 6.13
N GLN A 91 -1.41 12.32 5.92
CA GLN A 91 -1.70 13.27 7.01
C GLN A 91 -2.89 12.81 7.86
N VAL A 92 -3.98 12.35 7.22
CA VAL A 92 -5.14 11.79 7.92
C VAL A 92 -4.76 10.56 8.73
N GLY A 93 -3.95 9.65 8.17
CA GLY A 93 -3.54 8.46 8.90
C GLY A 93 -2.69 8.77 10.14
N ALA A 94 -1.83 9.79 10.06
CA ALA A 94 -1.09 10.29 11.22
C ALA A 94 -2.03 10.91 12.27
N GLN A 95 -3.02 11.71 11.85
CA GLN A 95 -4.01 12.31 12.75
C GLN A 95 -4.84 11.24 13.48
N VAL A 96 -5.33 10.24 12.76
CA VAL A 96 -6.10 9.11 13.33
C VAL A 96 -5.27 8.34 14.35
N THR A 97 -3.98 8.14 14.08
CA THR A 97 -3.07 7.48 15.03
C THR A 97 -2.96 8.28 16.32
N GLY A 98 -2.81 9.61 16.23
CA GLY A 98 -2.81 10.50 17.40
C GLY A 98 -4.14 10.47 18.17
N ASN A 99 -5.26 10.52 17.46
CA ASN A 99 -6.60 10.42 18.03
C ASN A 99 -6.81 9.10 18.78
N CYS A 100 -6.33 7.98 18.24
CA CYS A 100 -6.39 6.69 18.92
C CYS A 100 -5.60 6.69 20.23
N GLN A 101 -4.40 7.29 20.26
CA GLN A 101 -3.65 7.40 21.51
C GLN A 101 -4.38 8.25 22.55
N ALA A 102 -5.02 9.35 22.13
CA ALA A 102 -5.87 10.14 23.03
C ALA A 102 -7.05 9.32 23.57
N ILE A 103 -7.68 8.49 22.74
CA ILE A 103 -8.79 7.60 23.15
C ILE A 103 -8.29 6.51 24.11
N VAL A 104 -7.14 5.89 23.86
CA VAL A 104 -6.52 4.89 24.75
C VAL A 104 -6.29 5.49 26.14
N VAL A 105 -5.70 6.69 26.20
CA VAL A 105 -5.54 7.42 27.46
C VAL A 105 -6.92 7.67 28.09
N GLY A 106 -7.89 8.20 27.34
CA GLY A 106 -9.25 8.43 27.86
C GLY A 106 -9.91 7.17 28.44
N GLY A 107 -9.73 6.01 27.81
CA GLY A 107 -10.26 4.73 28.27
C GLY A 107 -9.66 4.27 29.59
N GLN A 108 -8.34 4.48 29.79
CA GLN A 108 -7.63 4.14 31.02
C GLN A 108 -8.08 4.99 32.23
N TRP A 109 -8.51 6.23 32.01
CA TRP A 109 -8.76 7.21 33.08
C TRP A 109 -10.15 7.10 33.74
N GLY A 110 -10.83 5.94 33.62
CA GLY A 110 -12.03 5.66 34.40
C GLY A 110 -11.75 5.63 35.89
N GLN A 111 -12.66 6.19 36.71
CA GLN A 111 -12.53 6.18 38.17
C GLN A 111 -13.78 5.58 38.80
N LEU A 112 -13.62 4.39 39.39
CA LEU A 112 -14.70 3.63 40.01
C LEU A 112 -15.86 3.40 39.02
N ASP A 113 -17.03 3.97 39.31
CA ASP A 113 -18.28 3.68 38.60
C ASP A 113 -18.46 4.47 37.29
N LEU A 114 -17.58 5.45 36.99
CA LEU A 114 -17.76 6.29 35.80
C LEU A 114 -16.45 6.70 35.12
N ASN A 115 -16.39 6.50 33.80
CA ASN A 115 -15.42 7.18 32.94
C ASN A 115 -15.95 8.55 32.51
N VAL A 116 -15.26 9.63 32.88
CA VAL A 116 -15.65 11.02 32.59
C VAL A 116 -14.92 11.62 31.37
N MET A 117 -14.02 10.88 30.74
CA MET A 117 -13.26 11.32 29.57
C MET A 117 -14.07 11.25 28.26
N LEU A 118 -15.35 10.87 28.34
CA LEU A 118 -16.24 10.61 27.20
C LEU A 118 -16.29 11.73 26.16
N PRO A 119 -16.39 13.03 26.51
CA PRO A 119 -16.48 14.08 25.49
C PRO A 119 -15.23 14.12 24.59
N MET A 120 -14.05 13.95 25.19
CA MET A 120 -12.79 13.94 24.46
C MET A 120 -12.68 12.67 23.60
N MET A 121 -13.00 11.50 24.15
CA MET A 121 -12.99 10.25 23.39
C MET A 121 -13.94 10.31 22.19
N ALA A 122 -15.15 10.82 22.40
CA ALA A 122 -16.17 10.95 21.36
C ALA A 122 -15.73 11.88 20.23
N ARG A 123 -15.17 13.05 20.56
CA ARG A 123 -14.65 13.99 19.55
C ARG A 123 -13.58 13.33 18.68
N ASN A 124 -12.60 12.66 19.30
CA ASN A 124 -11.50 12.02 18.57
C ASN A 124 -11.99 10.87 17.68
N MET A 125 -12.96 10.07 18.16
CA MET A 125 -13.53 8.96 17.40
C MET A 125 -14.29 9.46 16.17
N LEU A 126 -15.21 10.41 16.36
CA LEU A 126 -16.01 10.97 15.26
C LEU A 126 -15.12 11.65 14.22
N GLU A 127 -14.13 12.44 14.66
CA GLU A 127 -13.14 13.05 13.76
C GLU A 127 -12.37 11.99 12.97
N SER A 128 -11.92 10.90 13.61
CA SER A 128 -11.23 9.81 12.90
C SER A 128 -12.12 9.13 11.86
N ILE A 129 -13.39 8.86 12.19
CA ILE A 129 -14.35 8.26 11.27
C ILE A 129 -14.57 9.18 10.06
N ASP A 130 -14.82 10.48 10.29
CA ASP A 130 -15.09 11.45 9.24
C ASP A 130 -13.88 11.66 8.33
N LEU A 131 -12.69 11.81 8.90
CA LEU A 131 -11.45 11.98 8.13
C LEU A 131 -11.16 10.75 7.27
N LEU A 132 -11.26 9.54 7.83
CA LEU A 132 -11.03 8.30 7.09
C LEU A 132 -12.05 8.10 5.97
N ALA A 133 -13.34 8.32 6.26
CA ALA A 133 -14.40 8.17 5.28
C ALA A 133 -14.24 9.15 4.12
N ASN A 134 -13.92 10.41 4.40
CA ASN A 134 -13.74 11.44 3.38
C ASN A 134 -12.48 11.19 2.56
N VAL A 135 -11.34 10.92 3.20
CA VAL A 135 -10.07 10.73 2.49
C VAL A 135 -10.07 9.46 1.65
N SER A 136 -10.77 8.40 2.09
CA SER A 136 -10.88 7.16 1.31
C SER A 136 -11.64 7.38 0.00
N ARG A 137 -12.79 8.09 0.05
CA ARG A 137 -13.55 8.45 -1.17
C ARG A 137 -12.72 9.35 -2.07
N LEU A 138 -12.10 10.39 -1.49
CA LEU A 138 -11.26 11.32 -2.24
C LEU A 138 -10.08 10.60 -2.91
N PHE A 139 -9.45 9.65 -2.22
CA PHE A 139 -8.33 8.89 -2.75
C PHE A 139 -8.74 8.04 -3.95
N VAL A 140 -9.90 7.39 -3.89
CA VAL A 140 -10.45 6.65 -5.04
C VAL A 140 -10.81 7.61 -6.17
N ASP A 141 -11.69 8.57 -5.91
CA ASP A 141 -12.34 9.36 -6.96
C ASP A 141 -11.40 10.34 -7.66
N LYS A 142 -10.41 10.86 -6.93
CA LYS A 142 -9.52 11.92 -7.43
C LYS A 142 -8.11 11.45 -7.72
N CYS A 143 -7.69 10.29 -7.25
CA CYS A 143 -6.33 9.78 -7.48
C CYS A 143 -6.36 8.44 -8.22
N LEU A 144 -6.90 7.40 -7.61
CA LEU A 144 -6.77 6.02 -8.11
C LEU A 144 -7.59 5.78 -9.39
N ALA A 145 -8.81 6.33 -9.48
CA ALA A 145 -9.68 6.12 -10.65
C ALA A 145 -9.10 6.66 -11.96
N GLY A 146 -8.19 7.65 -11.89
CA GLY A 146 -7.52 8.24 -13.05
C GLY A 146 -6.06 7.82 -13.19
N ALA A 147 -5.55 6.93 -12.33
CA ALA A 147 -4.16 6.50 -12.37
C ALA A 147 -3.93 5.52 -13.52
N VAL A 148 -2.86 5.72 -14.29
CA VAL A 148 -2.48 4.85 -15.41
C VAL A 148 -1.03 4.39 -15.28
N ALA A 149 -0.75 3.16 -15.70
CA ALA A 149 0.62 2.65 -15.72
C ALA A 149 1.42 3.29 -16.86
N ASN A 150 2.67 3.66 -16.58
CA ASN A 150 3.66 3.98 -17.60
C ASN A 150 4.34 2.68 -18.04
N VAL A 151 3.70 1.98 -18.98
CA VAL A 151 4.12 0.64 -19.44
C VAL A 151 5.56 0.65 -19.95
N GLU A 152 5.91 1.63 -20.79
CA GLU A 152 7.27 1.75 -21.34
C GLU A 152 8.34 1.87 -20.23
N ARG A 153 8.06 2.68 -19.20
CA ARG A 153 8.99 2.86 -18.08
C ARG A 153 9.11 1.61 -17.22
N ALA A 154 7.99 0.94 -16.94
CA ALA A 154 7.97 -0.30 -16.17
C ALA A 154 8.70 -1.44 -16.90
N GLU A 155 8.40 -1.65 -18.19
CA GLU A 155 9.09 -2.63 -19.04
C GLU A 155 10.59 -2.34 -19.13
N GLY A 156 10.96 -1.06 -19.26
CA GLY A 156 12.36 -0.65 -19.24
C GLY A 156 13.08 -1.00 -17.94
N PHE A 157 12.44 -0.88 -16.77
CA PHE A 157 13.05 -1.31 -15.50
C PHE A 157 13.20 -2.82 -15.40
N VAL A 158 12.19 -3.56 -15.86
CA VAL A 158 12.27 -5.03 -15.91
C VAL A 158 13.44 -5.47 -16.77
N GLU A 159 13.56 -4.95 -17.99
CA GLU A 159 14.62 -5.34 -18.93
C GLU A 159 16.03 -5.01 -18.43
N ARG A 160 16.18 -3.94 -17.64
CA ARG A 160 17.45 -3.58 -16.99
C ARG A 160 17.70 -4.32 -15.67
N SER A 161 16.75 -5.12 -15.19
CA SER A 161 16.87 -5.79 -13.91
C SER A 161 17.82 -6.99 -13.99
N ILE A 162 18.86 -6.97 -13.16
CA ILE A 162 19.76 -8.11 -12.98
C ILE A 162 19.04 -9.37 -12.47
N ALA A 163 17.87 -9.20 -11.83
CA ALA A 163 17.08 -10.32 -11.32
C ALA A 163 16.56 -11.23 -12.45
N MET A 164 16.47 -10.73 -13.68
CA MET A 164 16.09 -11.52 -14.85
C MET A 164 17.00 -12.72 -15.09
N ALA A 165 18.26 -12.67 -14.63
CA ALA A 165 19.19 -13.78 -14.78
C ALA A 165 18.73 -15.06 -14.06
N THR A 166 17.90 -14.93 -13.02
CA THR A 166 17.38 -16.10 -12.27
C THR A 166 16.55 -17.04 -13.14
N ALA A 167 15.87 -16.52 -14.16
CA ALA A 167 15.11 -17.33 -15.12
C ALA A 167 16.02 -18.23 -15.98
N LEU A 168 17.32 -17.92 -16.09
CA LEU A 168 18.29 -18.74 -16.82
C LEU A 168 18.75 -19.96 -16.02
N ASN A 169 18.60 -19.97 -14.69
CA ASN A 169 19.12 -21.03 -13.82
C ASN A 169 18.76 -22.46 -14.28
N PRO A 170 17.49 -22.76 -14.67
CA PRO A 170 17.11 -24.11 -15.09
C PRO A 170 17.73 -24.54 -16.43
N HIS A 171 18.25 -23.60 -17.22
CA HIS A 171 18.71 -23.83 -18.59
C HIS A 171 20.23 -23.89 -18.70
N ILE A 172 20.94 -23.06 -17.92
CA ILE A 172 22.41 -22.94 -17.99
C ILE A 172 23.11 -23.19 -16.65
N GLY A 173 22.34 -23.43 -15.58
CA GLY A 173 22.87 -23.60 -14.23
C GLY A 173 23.12 -22.27 -13.50
N TYR A 174 23.16 -22.35 -12.17
CA TYR A 174 23.29 -21.19 -11.29
C TYR A 174 24.60 -20.41 -11.50
N GLU A 175 25.74 -21.10 -11.63
CA GLU A 175 27.04 -20.44 -11.75
C GLU A 175 27.13 -19.58 -13.01
N ALA A 176 26.65 -20.10 -14.15
CA ALA A 176 26.63 -19.37 -15.42
C ALA A 176 25.65 -18.18 -15.37
N ALA A 177 24.44 -18.36 -14.84
CA ALA A 177 23.48 -17.29 -14.67
C ALA A 177 23.99 -16.17 -13.73
N ALA A 178 24.66 -16.55 -12.64
CA ALA A 178 25.29 -15.60 -11.72
C ALA A 178 26.45 -14.83 -12.37
N ALA A 179 27.22 -15.47 -13.27
CA ALA A 179 28.26 -14.79 -14.04
C ALA A 179 27.65 -13.73 -14.98
N ILE A 180 26.56 -14.08 -15.69
CA ILE A 180 25.82 -13.14 -16.55
C ILE A 180 25.29 -11.96 -15.72
N ALA A 181 24.70 -12.20 -14.55
CA ALA A 181 24.20 -11.13 -13.68
C ALA A 181 25.32 -10.17 -13.22
N LYS A 182 26.49 -10.71 -12.84
CA LYS A 182 27.67 -9.91 -12.47
C LYS A 182 28.18 -9.08 -13.63
N GLN A 183 28.21 -9.66 -14.83
CA GLN A 183 28.64 -8.96 -16.04
C GLN A 183 27.64 -7.86 -16.45
N SER A 184 26.34 -8.11 -16.35
CA SER A 184 25.30 -7.11 -16.59
C SER A 184 25.49 -5.89 -15.68
N TYR A 185 25.70 -6.12 -14.39
CA TYR A 185 25.99 -5.05 -13.44
C TYR A 185 27.29 -4.29 -13.77
N ALA A 186 28.37 -4.99 -14.10
CA ALA A 186 29.68 -4.38 -14.37
C ALA A 186 29.70 -3.57 -15.67
N THR A 187 28.94 -3.98 -16.68
CA THR A 187 28.98 -3.39 -18.03
C THR A 187 27.81 -2.44 -18.30
N GLY A 188 26.75 -2.49 -17.51
CA GLY A 188 25.50 -1.77 -17.76
C GLY A 188 24.64 -2.34 -18.89
N ARG A 189 25.08 -3.45 -19.51
CA ARG A 189 24.31 -4.19 -20.52
C ARG A 189 23.19 -4.99 -19.86
N THR A 190 22.12 -5.24 -20.58
CA THR A 190 21.01 -6.06 -20.10
C THR A 190 21.43 -7.52 -19.97
N VAL A 191 20.73 -8.26 -19.10
CA VAL A 191 20.89 -9.72 -18.99
C VAL A 191 20.62 -10.39 -20.33
N ARG A 192 19.62 -9.93 -21.08
CA ARG A 192 19.24 -10.47 -22.39
C ARG A 192 20.36 -10.34 -23.42
N GLU A 193 20.97 -9.16 -23.53
CA GLU A 193 22.08 -8.92 -24.46
C GLU A 193 23.27 -9.85 -24.21
N ILE A 194 23.65 -10.05 -22.94
CA ILE A 194 24.75 -10.95 -22.56
C ILE A 194 24.33 -12.40 -22.78
N ALA A 195 23.07 -12.76 -22.48
CA ALA A 195 22.58 -14.11 -22.65
C ALA A 195 22.63 -14.57 -24.12
N TYR A 196 22.34 -13.69 -25.08
CA TYR A 196 22.49 -14.01 -26.51
C TYR A 196 23.93 -14.38 -26.91
N GLU A 197 24.93 -13.87 -26.19
CA GLU A 197 26.34 -14.05 -26.53
C GLU A 197 26.95 -15.27 -25.81
N GLU A 198 26.56 -15.49 -24.56
CA GLU A 198 27.31 -16.39 -23.66
C GLU A 198 26.60 -17.70 -23.34
N THR A 199 25.29 -17.80 -23.57
CA THR A 199 24.54 -19.01 -23.18
C THR A 199 24.57 -20.13 -24.22
N GLY A 200 24.91 -19.80 -25.47
CA GLY A 200 24.79 -20.73 -26.61
C GLY A 200 23.34 -21.08 -26.98
N LEU A 201 22.34 -20.47 -26.34
CA LEU A 201 20.93 -20.60 -26.70
C LEU A 201 20.60 -19.74 -27.92
N SER A 202 19.60 -20.16 -28.70
CA SER A 202 19.07 -19.31 -29.77
C SER A 202 18.42 -18.06 -29.20
N ARG A 203 18.34 -16.99 -30.01
CA ARG A 203 17.67 -15.74 -29.61
C ARG A 203 16.23 -15.97 -29.16
N ASP A 204 15.48 -16.77 -29.92
CA ASP A 204 14.09 -17.10 -29.59
C ASP A 204 13.98 -17.82 -28.23
N GLN A 205 14.92 -18.71 -27.90
CA GLN A 205 14.96 -19.37 -26.59
C GLN A 205 15.25 -18.39 -25.46
N VAL A 206 16.24 -17.51 -25.64
CA VAL A 206 16.56 -16.47 -24.66
C VAL A 206 15.34 -15.55 -24.46
N ASP A 207 14.66 -15.19 -25.55
CA ASP A 207 13.49 -14.33 -25.50
C ASP A 207 12.31 -14.95 -24.77
N ASP A 208 12.08 -16.22 -25.02
CA ASP A 208 11.05 -17.00 -24.36
C ASP A 208 11.32 -17.18 -22.85
N ILE A 209 12.57 -17.51 -22.48
CA ILE A 209 13.00 -17.72 -21.09
C ILE A 209 12.94 -16.41 -20.30
N LEU A 210 13.45 -15.33 -20.90
CA LEU A 210 13.50 -14.00 -20.29
C LEU A 210 12.21 -13.20 -20.50
N HIS A 211 11.10 -13.83 -20.90
CA HIS A 211 9.82 -13.16 -21.03
C HIS A 211 9.24 -12.84 -19.63
N PRO A 212 9.07 -11.56 -19.23
CA PRO A 212 8.73 -11.20 -17.85
C PRO A 212 7.43 -11.82 -17.33
N HIS A 213 6.39 -11.90 -18.17
CA HIS A 213 5.12 -12.50 -17.78
C HIS A 213 5.24 -13.98 -17.37
N LYS A 214 6.24 -14.72 -17.85
CA LYS A 214 6.42 -16.12 -17.43
C LYS A 214 6.97 -16.22 -16.00
N GLN A 215 7.55 -15.14 -15.49
CA GLN A 215 8.10 -15.06 -14.14
C GLN A 215 7.05 -14.59 -13.11
N THR A 216 5.82 -14.25 -13.55
CA THR A 216 4.72 -13.85 -12.65
C THR A 216 3.74 -14.98 -12.34
N VAL A 217 3.92 -16.15 -12.98
CA VAL A 217 3.11 -17.35 -12.74
C VAL A 217 3.90 -18.39 -11.95
N ALA A 218 3.20 -19.22 -11.18
CA ALA A 218 3.84 -20.31 -10.45
C ALA A 218 4.57 -21.24 -11.44
N GLY A 219 5.85 -21.50 -11.18
CA GLY A 219 6.65 -22.35 -12.06
C GLY A 219 6.03 -23.75 -12.20
N THR A 220 5.92 -24.24 -13.44
CA THR A 220 5.49 -25.61 -13.73
C THR A 220 6.60 -26.59 -13.37
N GLY A 221 6.82 -26.85 -12.07
CA GLY A 221 7.32 -28.10 -11.49
C GLY A 221 8.48 -28.87 -12.13
N ALA A 222 9.40 -28.27 -12.89
CA ALA A 222 10.53 -28.97 -13.51
C ALA A 222 11.92 -28.44 -13.11
N GLY A 223 11.99 -27.46 -12.21
CA GLY A 223 13.24 -26.99 -11.62
C GLY A 223 13.20 -27.23 -10.11
N GLN A 224 14.07 -28.09 -9.59
CA GLN A 224 14.35 -28.16 -8.16
C GLN A 224 14.58 -26.73 -7.66
N ALA A 225 13.79 -26.32 -6.67
CA ALA A 225 13.98 -25.07 -5.98
C ALA A 225 15.42 -25.02 -5.45
N ALA A 226 16.28 -24.29 -6.15
CA ALA A 226 17.56 -23.86 -5.64
C ALA A 226 17.31 -22.52 -4.94
N GLY A 227 17.17 -22.56 -3.62
CA GLY A 227 17.06 -21.36 -2.79
C GLY A 227 16.95 -21.74 -1.32
N GLY A 228 18.05 -21.51 -0.59
CA GLY A 228 18.08 -21.48 0.88
C GLY A 228 17.71 -20.12 1.44
#